data_AF-A0A538NR96-F1
#
_entry.id   AF-A0A538NR96-F1
#
_cell.length_a   1.000
_cell.length_b   1.000
_cell.length_c   1.000
_cell.angle_alpha   90.00
_cell.angle_beta   90.00
_cell.angle_gamma   90.00
#
_symmetry.space_group_name_H-M   'P 1'
#
loop_
_entity.id
_entity.type
_entity.pdbx_description
1 polymer ?
#
loop_
_entity_poly.entity_id
_entity_poly.type
_entity_poly.pdbx_seq_one_letter_code
_entity_poly.pdbx_strand_id
1 'polypeptide(L)'
;MSKAAWALTVSVIFNIALFLGLPFRVPAAWQHLLSVVALCSLAFACCGFLIAHIEELQRWRRRADRSSNKVMILTFVFLLCGALGVGMFLLSKRLESTSDESTVTTLENVDFRIKNWVTAFPDFFAGGRIEEEHRSDMYFAYHLIFADGYGVAVSRNKDKWNRFITLAAGINLGENPLTDYNNLSDEKKNLLIRDLGVEISKAGLACNTSDPSKRIIVGKDIPIDNTLTDVAFYDRVRQIHSGVRLIMGTIDKLLAEAMLPSSTPDRGASPR
;
A
#
# COMPACT_ATOMS: atom_id res chain seq x y z
N MET A 1 -7.61 -20.90 47.09
CA MET A 1 -7.86 -21.02 45.64
C MET A 1 -7.01 -22.17 45.09
N SER A 2 -7.57 -23.08 44.29
CA SER A 2 -6.80 -24.15 43.67
C SER A 2 -5.91 -23.59 42.53
N LYS A 3 -4.80 -24.27 42.21
CA LYS A 3 -3.92 -23.90 41.09
C LYS A 3 -4.68 -23.78 39.76
N ALA A 4 -5.72 -24.61 39.57
CA ALA A 4 -6.60 -24.56 38.41
C ALA A 4 -7.46 -23.28 38.37
N ALA A 5 -7.99 -22.85 39.51
CA ALA A 5 -8.75 -21.59 39.60
C ALA A 5 -7.87 -20.38 39.27
N TRP A 6 -6.62 -20.37 39.74
CA TRP A 6 -5.68 -19.29 39.44
C TRP A 6 -5.31 -19.23 37.95
N ALA A 7 -5.04 -20.38 37.32
CA ALA A 7 -4.76 -20.45 35.89
C ALA A 7 -5.94 -19.97 35.02
N LEU A 8 -7.17 -20.28 35.42
CA LEU A 8 -8.37 -19.83 34.72
C LEU A 8 -8.55 -18.31 34.85
N THR A 9 -8.34 -17.75 36.05
CA THR A 9 -8.44 -16.30 36.28
C THR A 9 -7.38 -15.53 35.48
N VAL A 10 -6.14 -16.01 35.43
CA VAL A 10 -5.06 -15.39 34.65
C VAL A 10 -5.37 -15.45 33.14
N SER A 11 -5.89 -16.58 32.65
CA SER A 11 -6.29 -16.71 31.24
C SER A 11 -7.44 -15.76 30.88
N VAL A 12 -8.44 -15.61 31.74
CA VAL A 12 -9.56 -14.68 31.51
C VAL A 12 -9.10 -13.23 31.52
N ILE A 13 -8.25 -12.84 32.48
CA ILE A 13 -7.69 -11.48 32.54
C ILE A 13 -6.84 -11.19 31.31
N PHE A 14 -6.04 -12.14 30.84
CA PHE A 14 -5.22 -11.98 29.64
C PHE A 14 -6.08 -11.81 28.37
N ASN A 15 -7.16 -12.59 28.23
CA ASN A 15 -8.09 -12.45 27.11
C ASN A 15 -8.86 -11.12 27.14
N ILE A 16 -9.28 -10.64 28.33
CA ILE A 16 -9.93 -9.33 28.49
C ILE A 16 -8.94 -8.21 28.14
N ALA A 17 -7.67 -8.31 28.56
CA ALA A 17 -6.64 -7.34 28.24
C ALA A 17 -6.37 -7.25 26.72
N LEU A 18 -6.40 -8.39 26.03
CA LEU A 18 -6.27 -8.47 24.56
C LEU A 18 -7.48 -7.85 23.85
N PHE A 19 -8.68 -8.06 24.39
CA PHE A 19 -9.94 -7.54 23.83
C PHE A 19 -10.12 -6.03 24.05
N LEU A 20 -9.59 -5.50 25.17
CA LEU A 20 -9.62 -4.07 25.49
C LEU A 20 -8.52 -3.26 24.79
N GLY A 21 -7.75 -3.86 23.89
CA GLY A 21 -6.75 -3.15 23.08
C GLY A 21 -5.58 -2.60 23.90
N LEU A 22 -5.26 -3.22 25.05
CA LEU A 22 -4.05 -2.84 25.80
C LEU A 22 -2.81 -3.07 24.94
N PRO A 23 -1.82 -2.17 24.99
CA PRO A 23 -0.80 -2.02 23.95
C PRO A 23 0.26 -3.13 24.03
N PHE A 24 -0.07 -4.30 23.51
CA PHE A 24 0.90 -5.34 23.19
C PHE A 24 1.08 -5.38 21.68
N ARG A 25 2.24 -4.92 21.18
CA ARG A 25 2.64 -5.08 19.78
C ARG A 25 2.87 -6.55 19.49
N VAL A 26 1.82 -7.26 19.09
CA VAL A 26 1.91 -8.62 18.58
C VAL A 26 2.05 -8.56 17.05
N PRO A 27 3.03 -9.26 16.44
CA PRO A 27 3.17 -9.29 14.99
C PRO A 27 1.91 -9.88 14.32
N ALA A 28 1.53 -9.39 13.14
CA ALA A 28 0.30 -9.78 12.44
C ALA A 28 0.13 -11.30 12.26
N ALA A 29 1.24 -12.02 12.03
CA ALA A 29 1.25 -13.49 11.92
C ALA A 29 0.75 -14.22 13.18
N TRP A 30 0.87 -13.60 14.35
CA TRP A 30 0.47 -14.17 15.63
C TRP A 30 -0.95 -13.77 16.04
N GLN A 31 -1.57 -12.79 15.38
CA GLN A 31 -2.93 -12.35 15.69
C GLN A 31 -3.96 -13.45 15.41
N HIS A 32 -3.80 -14.21 14.32
CA HIS A 32 -4.65 -15.36 14.01
C HIS A 32 -4.44 -16.52 14.98
N LEU A 33 -3.20 -16.76 15.43
CA LEU A 33 -2.92 -17.81 16.40
C LEU A 33 -3.52 -17.46 17.77
N LEU A 34 -3.39 -16.20 18.21
CA LEU A 34 -3.96 -15.73 19.48
C LEU A 34 -5.48 -15.73 19.47
N SER A 35 -6.13 -15.37 18.35
CA SER A 35 -7.59 -15.44 18.26
C SER A 35 -8.11 -16.89 18.30
N VAL A 36 -7.40 -17.83 17.68
CA VAL A 36 -7.71 -19.26 17.77
C VAL A 36 -7.51 -19.78 19.20
N VAL A 37 -6.40 -19.43 19.86
CA VAL A 37 -6.14 -19.84 21.25
C VAL A 37 -7.17 -19.25 22.22
N ALA A 38 -7.59 -17.99 22.01
CA ALA A 38 -8.64 -17.34 22.78
C ALA A 38 -9.99 -18.05 22.59
N LEU A 39 -10.36 -18.39 21.35
CA LEU A 39 -11.58 -19.13 21.03
C LEU A 39 -11.57 -20.54 21.64
N CYS A 40 -10.44 -21.26 21.54
CA CYS A 40 -10.29 -22.57 22.18
C CYS A 40 -10.39 -22.47 23.70
N SER A 41 -9.76 -21.46 24.32
CA SER A 41 -9.82 -21.25 25.77
C SER A 41 -11.24 -20.93 26.24
N LEU A 42 -11.97 -20.12 25.48
CA LEU A 42 -13.37 -19.81 25.73
C LEU A 42 -14.24 -21.07 25.58
N ALA A 43 -14.01 -21.88 24.55
CA ALA A 43 -14.72 -23.15 24.35
C ALA A 43 -14.44 -24.14 25.50
N PHE A 44 -13.20 -24.27 25.96
CA PHE A 44 -12.85 -25.11 27.11
C PHE A 44 -13.49 -24.59 28.41
N ALA A 45 -13.51 -23.28 28.63
CA ALA A 45 -14.20 -22.69 29.77
C ALA A 45 -15.71 -22.96 29.72
N CYS A 46 -16.33 -22.79 28.55
CA CYS A 46 -17.75 -23.12 28.34
C CYS A 46 -18.04 -24.61 28.57
N CYS A 47 -17.19 -25.52 28.08
CA CYS A 47 -17.33 -26.95 28.33
C CYS A 47 -17.16 -27.29 29.82
N GLY A 48 -16.20 -26.67 30.51
CA GLY A 48 -16.02 -26.84 31.95
C GLY A 48 -17.23 -26.37 32.75
N PHE A 49 -17.79 -25.21 32.39
CA PHE A 49 -19.04 -24.71 32.95
C PHE A 49 -20.23 -25.62 32.63
N LEU A 50 -20.32 -26.16 31.42
CA LEU A 50 -21.38 -27.07 31.01
C LEU A 50 -21.32 -28.38 31.80
N ILE A 51 -20.13 -28.96 31.99
CA ILE A 51 -19.94 -30.19 32.79
C ILE A 51 -20.28 -29.92 34.25
N ALA A 52 -19.80 -28.82 34.82
CA ALA A 52 -20.14 -28.43 36.19
C ALA A 52 -21.66 -28.20 36.35
N HIS A 53 -22.30 -27.60 35.35
CA HIS A 53 -23.73 -27.37 35.33
C HIS A 53 -24.53 -28.67 35.20
N ILE A 54 -24.10 -29.61 34.35
CA ILE A 54 -24.70 -30.95 34.21
C ILE A 54 -24.56 -31.72 35.52
N GLU A 55 -23.38 -31.70 36.16
CA GLU A 55 -23.18 -32.34 37.46
C GLU A 55 -24.06 -31.71 38.54
N GLU A 56 -24.20 -30.38 38.54
CA GLU A 56 -25.05 -29.68 39.49
C GLU A 56 -26.54 -29.99 39.23
N LEU A 57 -26.98 -30.04 37.98
CA LEU A 57 -28.32 -30.51 37.59
C LEU A 57 -28.57 -31.95 38.04
N GLN A 58 -27.58 -32.84 37.91
CA GLN A 58 -27.65 -34.23 38.38
C GLN A 58 -27.64 -34.34 39.91
N ARG A 59 -26.93 -33.45 40.62
CA ARG A 59 -26.93 -33.36 42.10
C ARG A 59 -28.25 -32.77 42.63
N TRP A 60 -28.88 -31.88 41.88
CA TRP A 60 -30.18 -31.29 42.19
C TRP A 60 -31.34 -32.25 41.89
N ARG A 61 -31.28 -33.01 40.80
CA ARG A 61 -32.25 -34.08 40.49
C ARG A 61 -32.35 -35.11 41.61
N ARG A 62 -31.26 -35.36 42.34
CA ARG A 62 -31.22 -36.24 43.52
C ARG A 62 -31.76 -35.62 44.81
N ARG A 63 -31.97 -34.29 44.85
CA ARG A 63 -32.46 -33.51 45.99
C ARG A 63 -33.80 -32.84 45.66
N ALA A 64 -34.72 -33.61 45.07
CA ALA A 64 -36.06 -33.14 44.77
C ALA A 64 -36.86 -32.91 46.06
N ASP A 65 -36.66 -31.74 46.68
CA ASP A 65 -37.76 -30.92 47.16
C ASP A 65 -37.27 -29.48 47.40
N ARG A 66 -37.93 -28.53 46.74
CA ARG A 66 -37.76 -27.06 46.82
C ARG A 66 -36.43 -26.46 46.34
N SER A 67 -36.22 -26.35 45.02
CA SER A 67 -36.02 -25.02 44.38
C SER A 67 -36.01 -25.11 42.84
N SER A 68 -37.20 -25.19 42.24
CA SER A 68 -37.40 -25.15 40.78
C SER A 68 -36.84 -23.86 40.13
N ASN A 69 -36.91 -22.74 40.85
CA ASN A 69 -36.57 -21.42 40.30
C ASN A 69 -35.07 -21.26 39.97
N LYS A 70 -34.16 -21.89 40.72
CA LYS A 70 -32.71 -21.74 40.47
C LYS A 70 -32.27 -22.43 39.19
N VAL A 71 -32.86 -23.59 38.89
CA VAL A 71 -32.57 -24.34 37.66
C VAL A 71 -33.08 -23.57 36.45
N MET A 72 -34.29 -23.01 36.50
CA MET A 72 -34.82 -22.16 35.42
C MET A 72 -33.99 -20.90 35.17
N ILE A 73 -33.54 -20.22 36.22
CA ILE A 73 -32.72 -19.01 36.07
C ILE A 73 -31.40 -19.37 35.38
N LEU A 74 -30.76 -20.47 35.76
CA LEU A 74 -29.46 -20.86 35.21
C LEU A 74 -29.56 -21.30 33.74
N THR A 75 -30.59 -22.05 33.35
CA THR A 75 -30.83 -22.37 31.93
C THR A 75 -31.17 -21.14 31.10
N PHE A 76 -31.92 -20.18 31.66
CA PHE A 76 -32.24 -18.93 30.95
C PHE A 76 -30.99 -18.09 30.69
N VAL A 77 -30.09 -17.97 31.67
CA VAL A 77 -28.80 -17.28 31.51
C VAL A 77 -27.95 -17.95 30.42
N PHE A 78 -27.91 -19.28 30.38
CA PHE A 78 -27.14 -20.01 29.37
C PHE A 78 -27.66 -19.77 27.95
N LEU A 79 -28.98 -19.82 27.76
CA LEU A 79 -29.62 -19.52 26.47
C LEU A 79 -29.38 -18.08 26.03
N LEU A 80 -29.43 -17.13 26.96
CA LEU A 80 -29.16 -15.72 26.69
C LEU A 80 -27.71 -15.51 26.24
N CYS A 81 -26.74 -16.12 26.93
CA CYS A 81 -25.33 -16.06 26.55
C CYS A 81 -25.08 -16.68 25.16
N GLY A 82 -25.73 -17.80 24.85
CA GLY A 82 -25.65 -18.43 23.53
C GLY A 82 -26.21 -17.52 22.42
N ALA A 83 -27.38 -16.92 22.64
CA ALA A 83 -28.00 -15.98 21.69
C ALA A 83 -27.14 -14.73 21.46
N LEU A 84 -26.55 -14.17 22.52
CA LEU A 84 -25.64 -13.04 22.43
C LEU A 84 -24.34 -13.40 21.67
N GLY A 85 -23.78 -14.59 21.92
CA GLY A 85 -22.59 -15.08 21.20
C GLY A 85 -22.83 -15.24 19.70
N VAL A 86 -23.95 -15.84 19.30
CA VAL A 86 -24.36 -15.97 17.89
C VAL A 86 -24.61 -14.59 17.28
N GLY A 87 -25.29 -13.70 18.02
CA GLY A 87 -25.54 -12.32 17.58
C GLY A 87 -24.25 -11.56 17.30
N MET A 88 -23.27 -11.63 18.20
CA MET A 88 -21.95 -11.00 17.98
C MET A 88 -21.19 -11.61 16.81
N PHE A 89 -21.21 -12.95 16.66
CA PHE A 89 -20.56 -13.62 15.52
C PHE A 89 -21.15 -13.17 14.18
N LEU A 90 -22.47 -13.10 14.08
CA LEU A 90 -23.15 -12.61 12.88
C LEU A 90 -22.87 -11.13 12.64
N LEU A 91 -22.76 -10.31 13.70
CA LEU A 91 -22.38 -8.91 13.60
C LEU A 91 -20.93 -8.74 13.08
N SER A 92 -19.99 -9.54 13.59
CA SER A 92 -18.60 -9.55 13.11
C SER A 92 -18.52 -9.96 11.64
N LYS A 93 -19.27 -10.98 11.22
CA LYS A 93 -19.32 -11.40 9.81
C LYS A 93 -19.91 -10.33 8.90
N ARG A 94 -20.89 -9.56 9.38
CA ARG A 94 -21.45 -8.42 8.64
C ARG A 94 -20.47 -7.25 8.54
N LEU A 95 -19.71 -6.98 9.59
CA LEU A 95 -18.68 -5.93 9.58
C LEU A 95 -17.54 -6.28 8.62
N GLU A 96 -17.15 -7.55 8.54
CA GLU A 96 -16.16 -8.08 7.59
C GLU A 96 -16.66 -8.02 6.14
N SER A 97 -17.95 -8.22 5.87
CA SER A 97 -18.48 -8.10 4.50
C SER A 97 -18.58 -6.65 4.02
N THR A 98 -18.75 -5.68 4.92
CA THR A 98 -18.77 -4.25 4.57
C THR A 98 -17.39 -3.67 4.31
N SER A 99 -16.30 -4.30 4.79
CA SER A 99 -14.95 -3.80 4.48
C SER A 99 -14.54 -4.04 3.03
N ASP A 100 -15.02 -5.12 2.40
CA ASP A 100 -14.63 -5.50 1.03
C ASP A 100 -15.17 -4.56 -0.05
N GLU A 101 -16.35 -3.97 0.14
CA GLU A 101 -16.91 -2.99 -0.81
C GLU A 101 -16.14 -1.66 -0.76
N SER A 102 -15.47 -1.36 0.36
CA SER A 102 -14.66 -0.15 0.56
C SER A 102 -13.22 -0.25 0.02
N THR A 103 -12.79 -1.39 -0.50
CA THR A 103 -11.43 -1.56 -1.04
C THR A 103 -11.36 -1.47 -2.56
N VAL A 104 -12.49 -1.66 -3.26
CA VAL A 104 -12.52 -1.67 -4.73
C VAL A 104 -12.42 -0.25 -5.29
N THR A 105 -11.43 -0.04 -6.16
CA THR A 105 -11.29 1.23 -6.91
C THR A 105 -12.15 1.19 -8.17
N THR A 106 -12.95 2.23 -8.35
CA THR A 106 -13.86 2.39 -9.49
C THR A 106 -13.73 3.79 -10.08
N LEU A 107 -14.30 4.04 -11.26
CA LEU A 107 -14.23 5.35 -11.92
C LEU A 107 -14.87 6.47 -11.09
N GLU A 108 -15.84 6.14 -10.25
CA GLU A 108 -16.62 7.06 -9.42
C GLU A 108 -15.89 7.43 -8.13
N ASN A 109 -15.07 6.53 -7.57
CA ASN A 109 -14.41 6.75 -6.28
C ASN A 109 -12.89 7.02 -6.37
N VAL A 110 -12.29 6.82 -7.55
CA VAL A 110 -10.83 6.93 -7.75
C VAL A 110 -10.28 8.31 -7.38
N ASP A 111 -10.99 9.40 -7.67
CA ASP A 111 -10.52 10.75 -7.37
C ASP A 111 -10.32 10.95 -5.85
N PHE A 112 -11.29 10.46 -5.06
CA PHE A 112 -11.22 10.47 -3.60
C PHE A 112 -10.10 9.56 -3.08
N ARG A 113 -9.95 8.36 -3.65
CA ARG A 113 -8.88 7.42 -3.27
C ARG A 113 -7.50 8.00 -3.54
N ILE A 114 -7.26 8.50 -4.75
CA ILE A 114 -5.96 9.07 -5.14
C ILE A 114 -5.61 10.26 -4.26
N LYS A 115 -6.57 11.13 -3.94
CA LYS A 115 -6.37 12.23 -2.99
C LYS A 115 -5.88 11.72 -1.62
N ASN A 116 -6.53 10.70 -1.08
CA ASN A 116 -6.13 10.11 0.21
C ASN A 116 -4.76 9.43 0.14
N TRP A 117 -4.48 8.70 -0.94
CA TRP A 117 -3.22 8.00 -1.10
C TRP A 117 -2.05 8.95 -1.29
N VAL A 118 -2.22 9.98 -2.13
CA VAL A 118 -1.22 11.04 -2.31
C VAL A 118 -0.92 11.74 -0.98
N THR A 119 -1.95 12.11 -0.21
CA THR A 119 -1.75 12.80 1.08
C THR A 119 -1.17 11.90 2.17
N ALA A 120 -1.41 10.59 2.11
CA ALA A 120 -0.89 9.60 3.05
C ALA A 120 0.43 8.95 2.60
N PHE A 121 1.02 9.37 1.49
CA PHE A 121 2.14 8.66 0.89
C PHE A 121 3.39 8.69 1.80
N PRO A 122 3.93 7.53 2.20
CA PRO A 122 4.96 7.44 3.25
C PRO A 122 6.31 8.06 2.88
N ASP A 123 6.61 8.26 1.60
CA ASP A 123 7.94 8.69 1.17
C ASP A 123 8.08 10.22 1.12
N PHE A 124 7.01 10.98 1.42
CA PHE A 124 7.09 12.46 1.50
C PHE A 124 7.81 12.97 2.74
N PHE A 125 7.87 12.20 3.82
CA PHE A 125 8.21 12.70 5.16
C PHE A 125 9.67 13.19 5.35
N ALA A 126 10.52 13.09 4.33
CA ALA A 126 11.90 13.58 4.36
C ALA A 126 12.13 14.79 3.43
N GLY A 127 11.17 15.71 3.32
CA GLY A 127 11.34 16.98 2.59
C GLY A 127 10.70 17.02 1.20
N GLY A 128 9.80 16.08 0.90
CA GLY A 128 8.94 16.17 -0.28
C GLY A 128 7.74 17.09 -0.06
N ARG A 129 7.05 17.46 -1.14
CA ARG A 129 5.82 18.25 -1.10
C ARG A 129 4.84 17.82 -2.19
N ILE A 130 3.58 18.17 -2.00
CA ILE A 130 2.50 17.93 -2.96
C ILE A 130 1.99 19.29 -3.42
N GLU A 131 1.92 19.49 -4.73
CA GLU A 131 1.25 20.64 -5.34
C GLU A 131 0.02 20.13 -6.08
N GLU A 132 -1.12 20.79 -5.88
CA GLU A 132 -2.35 20.50 -6.62
C GLU A 132 -2.49 21.51 -7.76
N GLU A 133 -2.72 21.02 -8.98
CA GLU A 133 -2.96 21.85 -10.15
C GLU A 133 -4.43 21.71 -10.56
N HIS A 134 -5.14 22.84 -10.61
CA HIS A 134 -6.51 22.87 -11.07
C HIS A 134 -6.57 23.22 -12.55
N ARG A 135 -6.97 22.24 -13.38
CA ARG A 135 -7.21 22.44 -14.80
C ARG A 135 -8.60 21.98 -15.20
N SER A 136 -9.23 22.72 -16.12
CA SER A 136 -10.61 22.46 -16.56
C SER A 136 -10.76 21.13 -17.31
N ASP A 137 -9.70 20.69 -18.00
CA ASP A 137 -9.61 19.45 -18.79
C ASP A 137 -9.28 18.20 -17.96
N MET A 138 -9.02 18.36 -16.65
CA MET A 138 -8.65 17.27 -15.75
C MET A 138 -9.68 17.09 -14.62
N TYR A 139 -9.83 15.86 -14.16
CA TYR A 139 -10.55 15.56 -12.91
C TYR A 139 -9.72 15.98 -11.71
N PHE A 140 -8.44 15.61 -11.71
CA PHE A 140 -7.45 16.04 -10.75
C PHE A 140 -6.05 16.04 -11.39
N ALA A 141 -5.15 16.82 -10.82
CA ALA A 141 -3.72 16.77 -11.09
C ALA A 141 -2.94 17.11 -9.82
N TYR A 142 -2.06 16.21 -9.42
CA TYR A 142 -1.14 16.39 -8.30
C TYR A 142 0.29 16.29 -8.81
N HIS A 143 1.18 17.10 -8.25
CA HIS A 143 2.60 17.02 -8.50
C HIS A 143 3.31 16.62 -7.20
N LEU A 144 3.83 15.41 -7.20
CA LEU A 144 4.52 14.78 -6.08
C LEU A 144 6.01 15.08 -6.20
N ILE A 145 6.48 16.09 -5.48
CA ILE A 145 7.89 16.50 -5.49
C ILE A 145 8.61 15.77 -4.36
N PHE A 146 9.62 14.99 -4.70
CA PHE A 146 10.41 14.20 -3.76
C PHE A 146 11.54 15.04 -3.15
N ALA A 147 12.15 14.53 -2.10
CA ALA A 147 13.24 15.19 -1.38
C ALA A 147 14.48 15.47 -2.24
N ASP A 148 14.68 14.69 -3.31
CA ASP A 148 15.74 14.90 -4.30
C ASP A 148 15.38 15.93 -5.38
N GLY A 149 14.22 16.57 -5.27
CA GLY A 149 13.73 17.60 -6.18
C GLY A 149 13.07 17.07 -7.44
N TYR A 150 13.12 15.76 -7.71
CA TYR A 150 12.42 15.18 -8.85
C TYR A 150 10.93 15.02 -8.55
N GLY A 151 10.11 15.29 -9.56
CA GLY A 151 8.65 15.31 -9.43
C GLY A 151 7.97 14.22 -10.25
N VAL A 152 6.89 13.64 -9.70
CA VAL A 152 5.96 12.79 -10.42
C VAL A 152 4.59 13.46 -10.43
N ALA A 153 4.12 13.83 -11.62
CA ALA A 153 2.75 14.25 -11.84
C ALA A 153 1.81 13.05 -11.86
N VAL A 154 0.67 13.17 -11.18
CA VAL A 154 -0.40 12.18 -11.08
C VAL A 154 -1.68 12.87 -11.53
N SER A 155 -2.23 12.49 -12.67
CA SER A 155 -3.41 13.17 -13.21
C SER A 155 -4.39 12.21 -13.86
N ARG A 156 -5.63 12.69 -14.02
CA ARG A 156 -6.68 11.99 -14.75
C ARG A 156 -7.38 12.98 -15.67
N ASN A 157 -7.21 12.80 -16.98
CA ASN A 157 -7.84 13.64 -17.99
C ASN A 157 -9.34 13.31 -18.15
N LYS A 158 -10.15 14.31 -18.51
CA LYS A 158 -11.59 14.15 -18.80
C LYS A 158 -11.87 13.58 -20.19
N ASP A 159 -10.90 13.64 -21.09
CA ASP A 159 -11.00 13.18 -22.47
C ASP A 159 -10.99 11.63 -22.57
N LYS A 160 -10.77 11.08 -23.78
CA LYS A 160 -10.84 9.64 -24.13
C LYS A 160 -10.04 8.69 -23.22
N TRP A 161 -9.18 9.21 -22.35
CA TRP A 161 -8.32 8.46 -21.42
C TRP A 161 -8.83 8.47 -19.97
N ASN A 162 -10.10 8.80 -19.73
CA ASN A 162 -10.68 8.87 -18.38
C ASN A 162 -10.68 7.55 -17.58
N ARG A 163 -10.36 6.42 -18.21
CA ARG A 163 -10.21 5.09 -17.60
C ARG A 163 -8.82 4.82 -17.05
N PHE A 164 -7.92 5.77 -17.19
CA PHE A 164 -6.54 5.66 -16.74
C PHE A 164 -6.16 6.83 -15.83
N ILE A 165 -5.26 6.56 -14.90
CA ILE A 165 -4.47 7.58 -14.21
C ILE A 165 -3.14 7.65 -14.93
N THR A 166 -2.74 8.84 -15.33
CA THR A 166 -1.44 9.07 -15.93
C THR A 166 -0.46 9.45 -14.83
N LEU A 167 0.60 8.66 -14.69
CA LEU A 167 1.80 9.06 -13.97
C LEU A 167 2.82 9.58 -14.98
N ALA A 168 3.34 10.78 -14.78
CA ALA A 168 4.35 11.34 -15.66
C ALA A 168 5.41 12.11 -14.88
N ALA A 169 6.62 12.14 -15.39
CA ALA A 169 7.69 12.99 -14.89
C ALA A 169 8.29 13.75 -16.06
N GLY A 170 8.43 15.06 -15.87
CA GLY A 170 9.11 15.93 -16.81
C GLY A 170 10.55 16.12 -16.37
N ILE A 171 11.46 15.78 -17.27
CA ILE A 171 12.89 15.94 -17.08
C ILE A 171 13.34 17.10 -17.96
N ASN A 172 13.87 18.14 -17.32
CA ASN A 172 14.48 19.28 -17.99
C ASN A 172 15.98 19.18 -17.80
N LEU A 173 16.75 19.38 -18.87
CA LEU A 173 18.19 19.53 -18.75
C LEU A 173 18.49 20.85 -18.03
N GLY A 174 19.34 20.80 -17.00
CA GLY A 174 19.87 22.00 -16.37
C GLY A 174 20.75 22.80 -17.34
N GLU A 175 21.14 24.02 -16.97
CA GLU A 175 21.90 24.92 -17.84
C GLU A 175 23.21 24.30 -18.38
N ASN A 176 23.97 23.62 -17.53
CA ASN A 176 25.21 22.95 -17.95
C ASN A 176 24.94 21.74 -18.86
N PRO A 177 24.13 20.73 -18.46
CA PRO A 177 23.81 19.60 -19.35
C PRO A 177 23.17 20.02 -20.68
N LEU A 178 22.38 21.11 -20.68
CA LEU A 178 21.76 21.64 -21.89
C LEU A 178 22.81 22.24 -22.83
N THR A 179 23.74 23.04 -22.30
CA THR A 179 24.88 23.57 -23.07
C THR A 179 25.70 22.45 -23.67
N ASP A 180 26.01 21.44 -22.85
CA ASP A 180 26.79 20.27 -23.26
C ASP A 180 26.10 19.50 -24.39
N TYR A 181 24.80 19.25 -24.23
CA TYR A 181 23.98 18.62 -25.26
C TYR A 181 23.94 19.45 -26.55
N ASN A 182 23.78 20.77 -26.46
CA ASN A 182 23.69 21.64 -27.63
C ASN A 182 24.99 21.67 -28.43
N ASN A 183 26.14 21.54 -27.76
CA ASN A 183 27.46 21.49 -28.38
C ASN A 183 27.80 20.14 -29.04
N LEU A 184 26.98 19.10 -28.86
CA LEU A 184 27.17 17.83 -29.55
C LEU A 184 26.85 17.95 -31.05
N SER A 185 27.57 17.18 -31.86
CA SER A 185 27.20 16.97 -33.26
C SER A 185 25.87 16.21 -33.36
N ASP A 186 25.20 16.32 -34.51
CA ASP A 186 23.90 15.67 -34.72
C ASP A 186 24.01 14.14 -34.61
N GLU A 187 25.13 13.53 -35.02
CA GLU A 187 25.38 12.10 -34.85
C GLU A 187 25.42 11.71 -33.36
N LYS A 188 26.12 12.49 -32.53
CA LYS A 188 26.21 12.25 -31.09
C LYS A 188 24.86 12.46 -30.40
N LYS A 189 24.08 13.46 -30.81
CA LYS A 189 22.71 13.69 -30.32
C LYS A 189 21.81 12.51 -30.64
N ASN A 190 21.88 11.99 -31.87
CA ASN A 190 21.08 10.83 -32.29
C ASN A 190 21.46 9.56 -31.52
N LEU A 191 22.76 9.33 -31.28
CA LEU A 191 23.23 8.22 -30.44
C LEU A 191 22.70 8.35 -29.01
N LEU A 192 22.80 9.54 -28.41
CA LEU A 192 22.30 9.81 -27.06
C LEU A 192 20.78 9.56 -26.97
N ILE A 193 19.99 10.06 -27.91
CA ILE A 193 18.53 9.85 -27.94
C ILE A 193 18.21 8.36 -28.03
N ARG A 194 18.90 7.62 -28.90
CA ARG A 194 18.69 6.18 -29.07
C ARG A 194 19.01 5.41 -27.79
N ASP A 195 20.18 5.66 -27.21
CA ASP A 195 20.65 4.94 -26.03
C ASP A 195 19.81 5.29 -24.80
N LEU A 196 19.36 6.55 -24.70
CA LEU A 196 18.39 6.97 -23.71
C LEU A 196 17.04 6.25 -23.88
N GLY A 197 16.55 6.12 -25.11
CA GLY A 197 15.33 5.37 -25.42
C GLY A 197 15.39 3.90 -24.97
N VAL A 198 16.57 3.28 -25.06
CA VAL A 198 16.80 1.92 -24.55
C VAL A 198 16.69 1.87 -23.03
N GLU A 199 17.32 2.80 -22.30
CA GLU A 199 17.27 2.82 -20.83
C GLU A 199 15.86 3.14 -20.29
N ILE A 200 15.15 4.07 -20.92
CA ILE A 200 13.74 4.35 -20.63
C ILE A 200 12.88 3.08 -20.79
N SER A 201 13.09 2.36 -21.90
CA SER A 201 12.34 1.12 -22.19
C SER A 201 12.64 0.03 -21.17
N LYS A 202 13.91 -0.12 -20.74
CA LYS A 202 14.31 -1.04 -19.67
C LYS A 202 13.67 -0.71 -18.33
N ALA A 203 13.45 0.57 -18.04
CA ALA A 203 12.71 1.02 -16.86
C ALA A 203 11.20 0.74 -16.96
N GLY A 204 10.70 0.31 -18.12
CA GLY A 204 9.29 0.01 -18.36
C GLY A 204 8.42 1.26 -18.42
N LEU A 205 8.99 2.37 -18.91
CA LEU A 205 8.34 3.66 -19.05
C LEU A 205 8.07 3.97 -20.53
N ALA A 206 6.95 4.63 -20.80
CA ALA A 206 6.74 5.28 -22.08
C ALA A 206 7.45 6.64 -22.08
N CYS A 207 7.95 7.06 -23.24
CA CYS A 207 8.54 8.38 -23.39
C CYS A 207 7.92 9.10 -24.57
N ASN A 208 7.57 10.37 -24.34
CA ASN A 208 7.20 11.30 -25.39
C ASN A 208 8.29 12.38 -25.44
N THR A 209 9.34 12.12 -26.22
CA THR A 209 10.31 13.16 -26.58
C THR A 209 10.85 12.89 -27.97
N SER A 210 10.80 13.92 -28.81
CA SER A 210 11.55 13.97 -30.07
C SER A 210 12.87 14.74 -29.93
N ASP A 211 13.03 15.49 -28.82
CA ASP A 211 14.16 16.40 -28.60
C ASP A 211 14.43 16.62 -27.09
N PRO A 212 15.49 16.01 -26.54
CA PRO A 212 15.93 16.17 -25.16
C PRO A 212 16.21 17.62 -24.73
N SER A 213 16.55 18.53 -25.66
CA SER A 213 16.86 19.92 -25.34
C SER A 213 15.66 20.71 -24.82
N LYS A 214 14.44 20.25 -25.12
CA LYS A 214 13.19 20.91 -24.72
C LYS A 214 12.69 20.35 -23.41
N ARG A 215 12.35 19.06 -23.42
CA ARG A 215 11.80 18.32 -22.28
C ARG A 215 11.72 16.85 -22.63
N ILE A 216 12.14 16.00 -21.69
CA ILE A 216 11.88 14.56 -21.77
C ILE A 216 10.69 14.29 -20.85
N ILE A 217 9.59 13.80 -21.41
CA ILE A 217 8.44 13.39 -20.61
C ILE A 217 8.39 11.87 -20.61
N VAL A 218 8.57 11.28 -19.44
CA VAL A 218 8.39 9.84 -19.23
C VAL A 218 7.14 9.60 -18.41
N GLY A 219 6.45 8.51 -18.69
CA GLY A 219 5.20 8.24 -18.00
C GLY A 219 4.69 6.83 -18.16
N LYS A 220 3.59 6.57 -17.46
CA LYS A 220 2.89 5.30 -17.44
C LYS A 220 1.43 5.55 -17.09
N ASP A 221 0.56 4.89 -17.83
CA ASP A 221 -0.87 4.88 -17.54
C ASP A 221 -1.23 3.67 -16.66
N ILE A 222 -2.04 3.92 -15.64
CA ILE A 222 -2.54 2.91 -14.71
C ILE A 222 -4.03 2.75 -14.96
N PRO A 223 -4.53 1.55 -15.32
CA PRO A 223 -5.95 1.33 -15.48
C PRO A 223 -6.69 1.50 -14.15
N ILE A 224 -7.87 2.12 -14.21
CA ILE A 224 -8.76 2.26 -13.06
C ILE A 224 -9.63 1.01 -13.01
N ASP A 225 -9.19 0.03 -12.22
CA ASP A 225 -9.89 -1.23 -11.99
C ASP A 225 -9.75 -1.70 -10.54
N ASN A 226 -10.27 -2.89 -10.25
CA ASN A 226 -10.26 -3.48 -8.92
C ASN A 226 -8.86 -3.90 -8.42
N THR A 227 -7.83 -3.85 -9.27
CA THR A 227 -6.43 -4.14 -8.90
C THR A 227 -5.68 -2.90 -8.42
N LEU A 228 -6.23 -1.71 -8.67
CA LEU A 228 -5.65 -0.45 -8.22
C LEU A 228 -5.88 -0.28 -6.71
N THR A 229 -4.85 -0.59 -5.94
CA THR A 229 -4.77 -0.36 -4.49
C THR A 229 -3.80 0.77 -4.17
N ASP A 230 -3.78 1.23 -2.91
CA ASP A 230 -2.79 2.19 -2.40
C ASP A 230 -1.36 1.65 -2.58
N VAL A 231 -1.10 0.40 -2.20
CA VAL A 231 0.21 -0.25 -2.36
C VAL A 231 0.62 -0.28 -3.83
N ALA A 232 -0.28 -0.71 -4.72
CA ALA A 232 0.01 -0.73 -6.15
C ALA A 232 0.28 0.69 -6.69
N PHE A 233 -0.52 1.68 -6.29
CA PHE A 233 -0.30 3.07 -6.67
C PHE A 233 1.08 3.58 -6.21
N TYR A 234 1.44 3.33 -4.95
CA TYR A 234 2.72 3.71 -4.37
C TYR A 234 3.91 3.09 -5.10
N ASP A 235 3.85 1.80 -5.41
CA ASP A 235 4.90 1.12 -6.16
C ASP A 235 5.05 1.69 -7.57
N ARG A 236 3.96 2.07 -8.24
CA ARG A 236 4.02 2.71 -9.55
C ARG A 236 4.62 4.11 -9.49
N VAL A 237 4.27 4.91 -8.48
CA VAL A 237 4.88 6.23 -8.26
C VAL A 237 6.40 6.09 -8.03
N ARG A 238 6.82 5.16 -7.16
CA ARG A 238 8.25 4.87 -6.92
C ARG A 238 8.96 4.38 -8.17
N GLN A 239 8.30 3.56 -9.00
CA GLN A 239 8.86 3.09 -10.26
C GLN A 239 9.18 4.27 -11.20
N ILE A 240 8.27 5.23 -11.32
CA ILE A 240 8.50 6.44 -12.14
C ILE A 240 9.63 7.26 -11.56
N HIS A 241 9.60 7.55 -10.26
CA HIS A 241 10.64 8.33 -9.58
C HIS A 241 12.04 7.70 -9.72
N SER A 242 12.15 6.39 -9.49
CA SER A 242 13.41 5.64 -9.67
C SER A 242 13.86 5.64 -11.14
N GLY A 243 12.92 5.51 -12.08
CA GLY A 243 13.21 5.59 -13.51
C GLY A 243 13.74 6.95 -13.93
N VAL A 244 13.18 8.04 -13.40
CA VAL A 244 13.68 9.41 -13.64
C VAL A 244 15.12 9.56 -13.16
N ARG A 245 15.44 9.06 -11.96
CA ARG A 245 16.82 9.08 -11.44
C ARG A 245 17.79 8.30 -12.33
N LEU A 246 17.37 7.13 -12.82
CA LEU A 246 18.16 6.34 -13.76
C LEU A 246 18.41 7.11 -15.05
N ILE A 247 17.37 7.75 -15.60
CA ILE A 247 17.43 8.53 -16.84
C ILE A 247 18.40 9.71 -16.67
N MET A 248 18.27 10.49 -15.59
CA MET A 248 19.18 11.61 -15.31
C MET A 248 20.63 11.15 -15.18
N GLY A 249 20.89 10.08 -14.41
CA GLY A 249 22.24 9.53 -14.31
C GLY A 249 22.79 9.01 -15.64
N THR A 250 21.92 8.50 -16.52
CA THR A 250 22.29 8.08 -17.88
C THR A 250 22.64 9.27 -18.76
N ILE A 251 21.86 10.34 -18.71
CA ILE A 251 22.14 11.58 -19.45
C ILE A 251 23.50 12.14 -19.03
N ASP A 252 23.73 12.28 -17.71
CA ASP A 252 24.99 12.81 -17.19
C ASP A 252 26.19 11.96 -17.64
N LYS A 253 26.06 10.62 -17.58
CA LYS A 253 27.07 9.68 -18.05
C LYS A 253 27.36 9.84 -19.55
N LEU A 254 26.31 9.85 -20.38
CA LEU A 254 26.46 9.91 -21.84
C LEU A 254 27.01 11.26 -22.30
N LEU A 255 26.61 12.36 -21.66
CA LEU A 255 27.17 13.68 -21.95
C LEU A 255 28.66 13.74 -21.58
N ALA A 256 29.03 13.22 -20.41
CA ALA A 256 30.44 13.16 -20.00
C ALA A 256 31.30 12.33 -20.97
N GLU A 257 30.82 11.16 -21.41
CA GLU A 257 31.51 10.32 -22.39
C GLU A 257 31.63 11.00 -23.76
N ALA A 258 30.60 11.72 -24.19
CA ALA A 258 30.59 12.41 -25.46
C ALA A 258 31.55 13.61 -25.52
N MET A 259 31.91 14.19 -24.36
CA MET A 259 32.85 15.31 -24.24
C MET A 259 34.32 14.89 -24.17
N LEU A 260 34.62 13.60 -23.96
CA LEU A 260 35.99 13.12 -24.00
C LEU A 260 36.57 13.25 -25.42
N PRO A 261 37.82 13.74 -25.57
CA PRO A 261 38.46 13.81 -26.87
C PRO A 261 38.56 12.41 -27.45
N SER A 262 38.16 12.28 -28.73
CA SER A 262 38.31 11.04 -29.49
C SER A 262 39.78 10.62 -29.45
N SER A 263 40.12 9.60 -28.66
CA SER A 263 41.42 8.95 -28.72
C SER A 263 41.47 8.07 -29.97
N THR A 264 41.38 8.67 -31.15
CA THR A 264 41.83 8.01 -32.36
C THR A 264 43.35 8.12 -32.33
N PRO A 265 44.11 7.03 -32.25
CA PRO A 265 45.55 7.10 -32.43
C PRO A 265 45.78 7.67 -33.82
N ASP A 266 46.43 8.83 -33.88
CA ASP A 266 46.95 9.39 -35.12
C ASP A 266 47.80 8.29 -35.75
N ARG A 267 47.25 7.64 -36.78
CA ARG A 267 47.94 6.60 -37.52
C ARG A 267 48.92 7.37 -38.40
N GLY A 268 49.99 7.80 -37.75
CA GLY A 268 51.04 8.62 -38.31
C GLY A 268 51.35 8.10 -39.70
N ALA A 269 51.10 8.96 -40.68
CA ALA A 269 51.61 8.79 -42.01
C ALA A 269 53.12 8.57 -41.87
N SER A 270 53.59 7.34 -42.02
CA SER A 270 55.00 7.09 -42.22
C SER A 270 55.34 7.61 -43.62
N PRO A 271 56.19 8.64 -43.75
CA PRO A 271 56.66 9.10 -45.06
C PRO A 271 57.67 8.08 -45.58
N ARG A 272 57.51 7.76 -46.88
CA ARG A 272 58.46 7.23 -47.87
C ARG A 272 59.72 6.49 -47.38
#